data_AF-A0A9N9QIV3-F1
#
_entry.id   AF-A0A9N9QIV3-F1
#
_cell.length_a   1.000
_cell.length_b   1.000
_cell.length_c   1.000
_cell.angle_alpha   90.00
_cell.angle_beta   90.00
_cell.angle_gamma   90.00
#
_symmetry.space_group_name_H-M   'P 1'
#
loop_
_entity.id
_entity.type
_entity.pdbx_description
1 polymer ?
#
loop_
_entity_poly.entity_id
_entity_poly.type
_entity_poly.pdbx_seq_one_letter_code
_entity_poly.pdbx_strand_id
1 'polypeptide(L)'
;MWKKPWYYATLNNYNRENVSPLKTNFCRTINVIIKIHLHIQAIYIHSHIVMRSIIIYSLAARMCKFWCVLTIGFLLINVSNGNQNKNFLSEEDKRGAINEIDSKSKRDLPIASGSSKRYYGDYDSNRYGGSGYPHTSGLGNYGDDRRPSTYYEDDYHHSGGGGYSRPSYGSGYGPPPVYHHGGGYEDDHYYNEHQVIQRPATMNNNLLVICSLLLFLCTVQARNQCFVTKFEDVANATKNCQNILVGNLTVPAGKTLVLDLLPGATVNFIGNVTFGFENWVGPLMRVYGNNVTVQGEDGHIINGQGELYWDDLGSWGTLKPKFMIVQANASVFKNLHLYHAPMHGVAINNSHNVVFTNFLIDNAAGAENVAPLGHAGHNTDGFGVNMSTNVVIKDSRVYNQDDCVVLNSGSNIHVTNMLCYGSHGLSLSVGFSNDSVARNSLTNALIENSTIIDAMDGIHVKTHIDAGVGEVTNVTYRNIVMLGSYKFGISVEQNYTNTKSAGKGAIPLNNIPITGLNMYNIKGTVQNKAQPYYIVCAQDGCLDWDWDDISVYGEKESSCVNLHPDAISCTDYVL
;
A
#
# COMPACT_ATOMS: atom_id res chain seq x y z
N MET A 1 65.77 34.02 28.25
CA MET A 1 66.34 34.85 29.34
C MET A 1 65.64 36.20 29.34
N TRP A 2 65.18 36.68 30.51
CA TRP A 2 64.99 38.10 30.93
C TRP A 2 64.10 39.06 30.08
N LYS A 3 63.36 40.04 30.63
CA LYS A 3 62.69 40.36 31.93
C LYS A 3 61.75 41.57 31.63
N LYS A 4 60.49 41.65 32.11
CA LYS A 4 59.98 42.37 33.33
C LYS A 4 60.35 43.88 33.41
N PRO A 5 59.53 44.82 33.96
CA PRO A 5 58.67 44.73 35.18
C PRO A 5 57.18 45.17 34.97
N TRP A 6 56.14 44.78 35.73
CA TRP A 6 55.80 44.74 37.19
C TRP A 6 55.13 46.00 37.78
N TYR A 7 53.96 45.83 38.42
CA TYR A 7 53.56 46.58 39.63
C TYR A 7 52.58 45.79 40.54
N TYR A 8 52.58 46.11 41.85
CA TYR A 8 51.94 45.42 42.99
C TYR A 8 51.38 46.46 44.00
N ALA A 9 50.48 46.16 44.95
CA ALA A 9 49.77 44.92 45.26
C ALA A 9 48.23 45.13 45.19
N THR A 10 47.33 45.08 46.20
CA THR A 10 47.35 44.82 47.66
C THR A 10 46.10 44.03 48.08
N LEU A 11 46.25 43.13 49.06
CA LEU A 11 45.17 42.47 49.80
C LEU A 11 45.01 43.13 51.18
N ASN A 12 43.78 43.43 51.61
CA ASN A 12 43.22 42.87 52.87
C ASN A 12 41.82 43.38 53.27
N ASN A 13 41.08 42.43 53.87
CA ASN A 13 40.06 42.56 54.91
C ASN A 13 38.62 43.04 54.61
N TYR A 14 37.71 42.09 54.93
CA TYR A 14 36.39 42.27 55.57
C TYR A 14 35.29 43.04 54.81
N ASN A 15 34.40 42.27 54.20
CA ASN A 15 33.03 42.22 54.72
C ASN A 15 32.41 40.82 54.58
N ARG A 16 31.53 40.48 55.54
CA ARG A 16 30.65 39.30 55.43
C ARG A 16 29.50 39.61 54.47
N GLU A 17 28.66 38.60 54.22
CA GLU A 17 27.46 38.64 53.36
C GLU A 17 27.72 38.53 51.86
N ASN A 18 27.77 37.27 51.38
CA ASN A 18 27.13 36.81 50.14
C ASN A 18 27.33 35.29 49.99
N VAL A 19 26.44 34.49 50.61
CA VAL A 19 26.40 33.04 50.37
C VAL A 19 25.72 32.81 49.02
N SER A 20 26.45 32.22 48.07
CA SER A 20 26.12 32.30 46.65
C SER A 20 25.00 31.33 46.17
N PRO A 21 24.35 31.61 45.02
CA PRO A 21 23.30 30.76 44.43
C PRO A 21 23.74 29.36 43.99
N LEU A 22 25.03 29.03 44.10
CA LEU A 22 25.63 27.79 43.61
C LEU A 22 25.18 26.55 44.40
N LYS A 23 24.92 26.67 45.72
CA LYS A 23 24.43 25.53 46.53
C LYS A 23 23.00 25.15 46.18
N THR A 24 22.13 26.13 45.91
CA THR A 24 20.72 25.90 45.57
C THR A 24 20.54 25.21 44.22
N ASN A 25 21.37 25.55 43.23
CA ASN A 25 21.35 24.88 41.92
C ASN A 25 21.89 23.45 42.00
N PHE A 26 22.96 23.19 42.76
CA PHE A 26 23.50 21.84 42.93
C PHE A 26 22.48 20.85 43.55
N CYS A 27 21.76 21.28 44.59
CA CYS A 27 20.70 20.47 45.20
C CYS A 27 19.46 20.27 44.29
N ARG A 28 19.17 21.22 43.38
CA ARG A 28 18.11 21.04 42.37
C ARG A 28 18.51 20.00 41.32
N THR A 29 19.73 20.06 40.79
CA THR A 29 20.24 19.09 39.81
C THR A 29 20.26 17.66 40.36
N ILE A 30 20.71 17.47 41.62
CA ILE A 30 20.70 16.15 42.26
C ILE A 30 19.27 15.59 42.40
N ASN A 31 18.28 16.42 42.78
CA ASN A 31 16.89 15.98 42.88
C ASN A 31 16.29 15.59 41.51
N VAL A 32 16.68 16.26 40.43
CA VAL A 32 16.27 15.87 39.06
C VAL A 32 16.89 14.52 38.68
N ILE A 33 18.18 14.31 38.95
CA ILE A 33 18.87 13.04 38.68
C ILE A 33 18.25 11.88 39.48
N ILE A 34 17.92 12.07 40.76
CA ILE A 34 17.24 11.06 41.58
C ILE A 34 15.85 10.71 41.02
N LYS A 35 15.06 11.72 40.60
CA LYS A 35 13.75 11.48 39.98
C LYS A 35 13.87 10.71 38.65
N ILE A 36 14.83 11.06 37.80
CA ILE A 36 15.11 10.33 36.55
C ILE A 36 15.50 8.88 36.85
N HIS A 37 16.40 8.65 37.82
CA HIS A 37 16.82 7.30 38.20
C HIS A 37 15.66 6.45 38.73
N LEU A 38 14.81 7.03 39.58
CA LEU A 38 13.61 6.35 40.09
C LEU A 38 12.58 6.06 38.98
N HIS A 39 12.41 6.95 37.99
CA HIS A 39 11.56 6.67 36.82
C HIS A 39 12.15 5.56 35.95
N ILE A 40 13.46 5.53 35.71
CA ILE A 40 14.11 4.44 34.96
C ILE A 40 13.93 3.10 35.68
N GLN A 41 14.08 3.06 37.01
CA GLN A 41 13.81 1.82 37.77
C GLN A 41 12.33 1.43 37.75
N ALA A 42 11.40 2.39 37.81
CA ALA A 42 9.97 2.12 37.68
C ALA A 42 9.61 1.54 36.30
N ILE A 43 10.16 2.09 35.21
CA ILE A 43 10.01 1.58 33.83
C ILE A 43 10.59 0.16 33.73
N TYR A 44 11.78 -0.06 34.31
CA TYR A 44 12.42 -1.38 34.31
C TYR A 44 11.55 -2.43 35.02
N ILE A 45 11.02 -2.11 36.21
CA ILE A 45 10.08 -2.97 36.95
C ILE A 45 8.80 -3.21 36.14
N HIS A 46 8.23 -2.18 35.51
CA HIS A 46 7.02 -2.32 34.68
C HIS A 46 7.27 -3.24 33.48
N SER A 47 8.41 -3.11 32.79
CA SER A 47 8.77 -3.98 31.67
C SER A 47 8.92 -5.44 32.07
N HIS A 48 9.48 -5.73 33.25
CA HIS A 48 9.57 -7.10 33.80
C HIS A 48 8.20 -7.68 34.18
N ILE A 49 7.29 -6.86 34.73
CA ILE A 49 5.91 -7.27 35.02
C ILE A 49 5.17 -7.59 33.71
N VAL A 50 5.28 -6.71 32.71
CA VAL A 50 4.67 -6.91 31.39
C VAL A 50 5.22 -8.17 30.69
N MET A 51 6.54 -8.39 30.71
CA MET A 51 7.13 -9.62 30.14
C MET A 51 6.64 -10.88 30.86
N ARG A 52 6.55 -10.87 32.19
CA ARG A 52 6.00 -12.00 32.96
C ARG A 52 4.53 -12.25 32.63
N SER A 53 3.72 -11.20 32.49
CA SER A 53 2.33 -11.33 32.04
C SER A 53 2.25 -11.92 30.63
N ILE A 54 3.06 -11.46 29.66
CA ILE A 54 3.10 -12.03 28.30
C ILE A 54 3.47 -13.52 28.32
N ILE A 55 4.43 -13.93 29.15
CA ILE A 55 4.80 -15.34 29.32
C ILE A 55 3.64 -16.15 29.91
N ILE A 56 2.93 -15.62 30.91
CA ILE A 56 1.75 -16.26 31.51
C ILE A 56 0.61 -16.38 30.49
N TYR A 57 0.31 -15.33 29.72
CA TYR A 57 -0.68 -15.38 28.65
C TYR A 57 -0.30 -16.37 27.54
N SER A 58 0.98 -16.45 27.16
CA SER A 58 1.48 -17.41 26.17
C SER A 58 1.37 -18.86 26.65
N LEU A 59 1.68 -19.11 27.94
CA LEU A 59 1.48 -20.41 28.58
C LEU A 59 -0.01 -20.78 28.67
N ALA A 60 -0.87 -19.85 29.08
CA ALA A 60 -2.32 -20.04 29.12
C ALA A 60 -2.90 -20.34 27.72
N ALA A 61 -2.45 -19.63 26.67
CA ALA A 61 -2.85 -19.88 25.30
C ALA A 61 -2.38 -21.26 24.79
N ARG A 62 -1.17 -21.70 25.16
CA ARG A 62 -0.67 -23.06 24.86
C ARG A 62 -1.47 -24.14 25.59
N MET A 63 -1.80 -23.94 26.87
CA MET A 63 -2.65 -24.85 27.63
C MET A 63 -4.08 -24.92 27.07
N CYS A 64 -4.64 -23.79 26.63
CA CYS A 64 -5.96 -23.74 25.99
C CYS A 64 -5.96 -24.50 24.66
N LYS A 65 -4.92 -24.34 23.81
CA LYS A 65 -4.76 -25.14 22.59
C LYS A 65 -4.63 -26.64 22.89
N PHE A 66 -3.88 -27.01 23.93
CA PHE A 66 -3.73 -28.42 24.35
C PHE A 66 -5.06 -29.04 24.79
N TRP A 67 -5.88 -28.30 25.56
CA TRP A 67 -7.22 -28.73 25.98
C TRP A 67 -8.23 -28.81 24.83
N CYS A 68 -8.15 -27.92 23.82
CA CYS A 68 -8.95 -28.03 22.60
C CYS A 68 -8.60 -29.30 21.80
N VAL A 69 -7.31 -29.63 21.65
CA VAL A 69 -6.90 -30.85 20.94
C VAL A 69 -7.36 -32.11 21.68
N LEU A 70 -7.25 -32.13 23.01
CA LEU A 70 -7.75 -33.23 23.85
C LEU A 70 -9.27 -33.42 23.73
N THR A 71 -10.06 -32.35 23.78
CA THR A 71 -11.53 -32.44 23.67
C THR A 71 -11.99 -32.87 22.28
N ILE A 72 -11.33 -32.42 21.21
CA ILE A 72 -11.58 -32.89 19.84
C ILE A 72 -11.22 -34.38 19.68
N GLY A 73 -10.11 -34.83 20.27
CA GLY A 73 -9.73 -36.24 20.29
C GLY A 73 -10.77 -37.15 20.98
N PHE A 74 -11.28 -36.73 22.14
CA PHE A 74 -12.35 -37.45 22.85
C PHE A 74 -13.68 -37.48 22.07
N LEU A 75 -14.01 -36.45 21.30
CA LEU A 75 -15.18 -36.43 20.43
C LEU A 75 -15.05 -37.43 19.27
N LEU A 76 -13.88 -37.50 18.62
CA LEU A 76 -13.64 -38.42 17.50
C LEU A 76 -13.66 -39.90 17.93
N ILE A 77 -13.13 -40.23 19.11
CA ILE A 77 -13.16 -41.60 19.66
C ILE A 77 -14.61 -42.05 19.93
N ASN A 78 -15.46 -41.17 20.46
CA ASN A 78 -16.87 -41.50 20.72
C ASN A 78 -17.69 -41.66 19.42
N VAL A 79 -17.40 -40.90 18.36
CA VAL A 79 -18.03 -41.10 17.04
C VAL A 79 -17.62 -42.44 16.42
N SER A 80 -16.38 -42.89 16.61
CA SER A 80 -15.92 -44.21 16.13
C SER A 80 -16.65 -45.37 16.82
N ASN A 81 -16.92 -45.27 18.12
CA ASN A 81 -17.59 -46.34 18.88
C ASN A 81 -19.12 -46.35 18.69
N GLY A 82 -19.74 -45.24 18.26
CA GLY A 82 -21.18 -45.17 18.01
C GLY A 82 -21.66 -45.94 16.76
N ASN A 83 -20.75 -46.29 15.84
CA ASN A 83 -21.10 -46.84 14.53
C ASN A 83 -20.95 -48.38 14.41
N GLN A 84 -20.63 -49.09 15.50
CA GLN A 84 -20.42 -50.55 15.51
C GLN A 84 -21.65 -51.36 15.97
N ASN A 85 -22.81 -50.74 16.20
CA ASN A 85 -23.96 -51.39 16.84
C ASN A 85 -25.31 -51.15 16.13
N LYS A 86 -25.36 -51.37 14.80
CA LYS A 86 -26.61 -51.66 14.06
C LYS A 86 -26.38 -52.71 12.98
N ASN A 87 -27.39 -53.56 12.77
CA ASN A 87 -27.52 -54.62 11.75
C ASN A 87 -26.81 -55.96 12.07
N PHE A 88 -27.44 -56.74 12.94
CA PHE A 88 -27.52 -58.20 12.80
C PHE A 88 -28.73 -58.57 11.91
N LEU A 89 -28.80 -59.84 11.46
CA LEU A 89 -29.67 -60.43 10.41
C LEU A 89 -29.12 -60.23 8.98
N SER A 90 -29.01 -61.25 8.11
CA SER A 90 -29.08 -62.71 8.30
C SER A 90 -28.37 -63.43 7.13
N GLU A 91 -27.80 -64.63 7.36
CA GLU A 91 -27.25 -65.49 6.31
C GLU A 91 -28.38 -66.12 5.47
N GLU A 92 -28.65 -65.59 4.28
CA GLU A 92 -29.16 -66.33 3.12
C GLU A 92 -29.11 -65.46 1.86
N ASP A 93 -28.01 -65.55 1.09
CA ASP A 93 -28.04 -65.49 -0.39
C ASP A 93 -26.64 -65.79 -0.98
N LYS A 94 -26.28 -67.08 -1.00
CA LYS A 94 -25.13 -67.59 -1.76
C LYS A 94 -25.63 -68.21 -3.06
N ARG A 95 -25.40 -67.56 -4.21
CA ARG A 95 -25.12 -68.19 -5.54
C ARG A 95 -24.90 -67.15 -6.64
N GLY A 96 -23.69 -67.09 -7.21
CA GLY A 96 -23.38 -66.11 -8.27
C GLY A 96 -21.96 -66.17 -8.86
N ALA A 97 -21.52 -67.36 -9.28
CA ALA A 97 -20.35 -67.62 -10.15
C ALA A 97 -18.92 -67.21 -9.68
N ILE A 98 -18.03 -68.20 -9.68
CA ILE A 98 -16.56 -68.09 -9.74
C ILE A 98 -16.10 -68.88 -10.97
N ASN A 99 -14.96 -68.49 -11.58
CA ASN A 99 -14.21 -69.05 -12.74
C ASN A 99 -14.24 -68.09 -13.96
N GLU A 100 -13.15 -67.82 -14.69
CA GLU A 100 -11.85 -68.51 -14.78
C GLU A 100 -10.68 -67.60 -15.23
N ILE A 101 -9.47 -67.88 -14.68
CA ILE A 101 -8.11 -67.84 -15.27
C ILE A 101 -7.54 -66.58 -16.00
N ASP A 102 -6.34 -66.17 -15.54
CA ASP A 102 -5.29 -65.46 -16.29
C ASP A 102 -4.14 -66.44 -16.66
N SER A 103 -3.68 -66.45 -17.93
CA SER A 103 -2.35 -66.98 -18.26
C SER A 103 -1.75 -66.54 -19.62
N LYS A 104 -0.68 -65.72 -19.54
CA LYS A 104 0.63 -65.82 -20.25
C LYS A 104 0.73 -66.00 -21.80
N SER A 105 1.18 -64.91 -22.44
CA SER A 105 2.29 -64.76 -23.42
C SER A 105 2.77 -65.92 -24.34
N LYS A 106 2.81 -65.67 -25.67
CA LYS A 106 4.01 -65.50 -26.54
C LYS A 106 3.75 -65.85 -28.02
N ARG A 107 4.40 -65.09 -28.94
CA ARG A 107 4.85 -65.48 -30.32
C ARG A 107 3.73 -65.71 -31.38
N ASP A 108 3.79 -65.28 -32.66
CA ASP A 108 4.87 -64.92 -33.60
C ASP A 108 4.36 -63.99 -34.76
N LEU A 109 5.27 -63.47 -35.59
CA LEU A 109 5.08 -62.81 -36.92
C LEU A 109 5.04 -63.90 -38.06
N PRO A 110 4.78 -63.66 -39.39
CA PRO A 110 5.16 -62.45 -40.17
C PRO A 110 4.44 -62.10 -41.55
N ILE A 111 5.02 -61.13 -42.28
CA ILE A 111 5.03 -60.87 -43.77
C ILE A 111 3.90 -60.04 -44.48
N ALA A 112 4.35 -58.88 -45.05
CA ALA A 112 3.97 -58.13 -46.29
C ALA A 112 2.50 -57.71 -46.58
N SER A 113 2.17 -56.54 -47.18
CA SER A 113 2.91 -55.38 -47.78
C SER A 113 2.05 -54.09 -47.67
N GLY A 114 2.35 -52.88 -48.21
CA GLY A 114 3.44 -52.36 -49.06
C GLY A 114 3.11 -50.99 -49.70
N SER A 115 4.10 -50.29 -50.29
CA SER A 115 4.05 -48.97 -50.99
C SER A 115 3.72 -47.72 -50.13
N SER A 116 4.29 -46.50 -50.33
CA SER A 116 5.53 -46.07 -51.02
C SER A 116 5.96 -44.63 -50.62
N LYS A 117 7.27 -44.28 -50.79
CA LYS A 117 7.89 -42.92 -50.83
C LYS A 117 7.78 -42.04 -49.54
N ARG A 118 8.83 -41.55 -48.84
CA ARG A 118 10.13 -40.90 -49.17
C ARG A 118 9.98 -39.65 -50.08
N TYR A 119 10.45 -38.46 -49.71
CA TYR A 119 11.84 -38.15 -49.36
C TYR A 119 12.06 -37.21 -48.15
N TYR A 120 13.33 -37.05 -47.76
CA TYR A 120 13.85 -36.42 -46.54
C TYR A 120 15.10 -35.58 -46.89
N GLY A 121 15.47 -34.65 -45.98
CA GLY A 121 16.83 -34.13 -45.83
C GLY A 121 17.22 -32.88 -46.64
N ASP A 122 18.25 -32.12 -46.25
CA ASP A 122 19.05 -32.18 -45.00
C ASP A 122 19.94 -30.91 -44.86
N TYR A 123 20.52 -30.70 -43.66
CA TYR A 123 21.72 -29.92 -43.21
C TYR A 123 22.41 -28.89 -44.18
N ASP A 124 23.10 -27.83 -43.72
CA ASP A 124 24.14 -27.83 -42.67
C ASP A 124 24.54 -26.39 -42.16
N SER A 125 25.49 -26.37 -41.24
CA SER A 125 26.11 -25.30 -40.45
C SER A 125 27.11 -24.36 -41.17
N ASN A 126 27.33 -23.12 -40.63
CA ASN A 126 28.64 -22.60 -40.14
C ASN A 126 28.77 -21.04 -39.97
N ARG A 127 29.41 -20.63 -38.85
CA ARG A 127 30.49 -19.62 -38.64
C ARG A 127 30.41 -18.10 -38.94
N TYR A 128 30.84 -17.35 -37.90
CA TYR A 128 31.80 -16.20 -37.82
C TYR A 128 31.58 -14.84 -38.55
N GLY A 129 31.79 -13.77 -37.75
CA GLY A 129 32.30 -12.44 -38.17
C GLY A 129 31.24 -11.46 -38.71
N GLY A 130 31.36 -10.14 -38.56
CA GLY A 130 32.34 -9.34 -37.83
C GLY A 130 32.58 -7.96 -38.48
N SER A 131 32.40 -6.87 -37.72
CA SER A 131 32.80 -5.46 -38.01
C SER A 131 32.15 -4.73 -39.22
N GLY A 132 31.99 -3.41 -39.10
CA GLY A 132 31.84 -2.51 -40.27
C GLY A 132 30.90 -1.30 -40.11
N TYR A 133 31.37 -0.21 -39.48
CA TYR A 133 30.83 1.15 -39.73
C TYR A 133 31.16 1.59 -41.18
N PRO A 134 30.38 2.48 -41.82
CA PRO A 134 30.73 3.91 -41.76
C PRO A 134 29.54 4.91 -41.75
N HIS A 135 29.85 6.15 -41.37
CA HIS A 135 28.99 7.32 -41.54
C HIS A 135 28.81 7.71 -43.02
N THR A 136 27.63 8.27 -43.37
CA THR A 136 27.53 9.45 -44.24
C THR A 136 26.30 10.30 -43.88
N SER A 137 26.44 11.61 -44.08
CA SER A 137 25.43 12.66 -43.88
C SER A 137 24.45 12.81 -45.06
N GLY A 138 23.19 13.16 -44.81
CA GLY A 138 22.25 13.57 -45.86
C GLY A 138 20.94 14.15 -45.30
N LEU A 139 20.54 15.33 -45.77
CA LEU A 139 19.30 16.04 -45.41
C LEU A 139 18.07 15.40 -46.09
N GLY A 140 16.90 15.41 -45.43
CA GLY A 140 15.64 15.14 -46.15
C GLY A 140 14.41 14.81 -45.29
N ASN A 141 13.56 15.82 -45.08
CA ASN A 141 12.10 15.78 -44.89
C ASN A 141 11.41 14.82 -43.90
N TYR A 142 10.61 15.46 -43.04
CA TYR A 142 9.37 14.98 -42.41
C TYR A 142 8.73 13.72 -43.03
N GLY A 143 8.57 12.69 -42.20
CA GLY A 143 7.65 11.57 -42.40
C GLY A 143 7.00 11.23 -41.05
N ASP A 144 5.67 11.23 -41.00
CA ASP A 144 4.85 10.90 -39.82
C ASP A 144 5.02 9.42 -39.46
N ASP A 145 5.39 9.09 -38.23
CA ASP A 145 5.51 7.70 -37.76
C ASP A 145 4.97 7.55 -36.34
N ARG A 146 3.64 7.64 -36.23
CA ARG A 146 2.90 7.32 -35.00
C ARG A 146 2.97 5.81 -34.75
N ARG A 147 3.38 5.41 -33.54
CA ARG A 147 3.04 4.09 -32.98
C ARG A 147 2.32 4.21 -31.64
N PRO A 148 1.41 3.27 -31.33
CA PRO A 148 0.19 3.64 -30.62
C PRO A 148 0.28 3.43 -29.11
N SER A 149 -0.39 4.33 -28.38
CA SER A 149 -0.88 4.09 -27.03
C SER A 149 -1.85 2.89 -27.04
N THR A 150 -1.67 1.96 -26.10
CA THR A 150 -2.55 0.79 -25.95
C THR A 150 -3.97 1.22 -25.52
N TYR A 151 -4.93 1.05 -26.42
CA TYR A 151 -6.36 1.16 -26.09
C TYR A 151 -6.79 0.03 -25.16
N TYR A 152 -7.68 0.36 -24.22
CA TYR A 152 -8.72 -0.54 -23.74
C TYR A 152 -10.05 0.09 -24.15
N GLU A 153 -10.78 -0.59 -25.03
CA GLU A 153 -12.17 -0.26 -25.38
C GLU A 153 -13.10 -1.02 -24.43
N ASP A 154 -14.09 -0.33 -23.86
CA ASP A 154 -15.24 -0.94 -23.20
C ASP A 154 -16.48 -0.73 -24.09
N ASP A 155 -16.87 -1.79 -24.79
CA ASP A 155 -18.15 -1.88 -25.50
C ASP A 155 -19.30 -2.08 -24.50
N TYR A 156 -20.29 -1.17 -24.44
CA TYR A 156 -21.65 -1.56 -24.02
C TYR A 156 -22.74 -0.73 -24.71
N HIS A 157 -23.53 -1.42 -25.53
CA HIS A 157 -24.69 -0.89 -26.25
C HIS A 157 -25.81 -0.39 -25.32
N HIS A 158 -26.41 0.75 -25.67
CA HIS A 158 -27.71 1.19 -25.20
C HIS A 158 -28.85 0.51 -25.95
N SER A 159 -29.84 -0.04 -25.25
CA SER A 159 -31.18 -0.32 -25.78
C SER A 159 -32.24 -0.21 -24.66
N GLY A 160 -33.21 0.69 -24.86
CA GLY A 160 -34.10 1.18 -23.81
C GLY A 160 -35.30 0.29 -23.44
N GLY A 161 -36.13 0.80 -22.52
CA GLY A 161 -37.40 0.16 -22.13
C GLY A 161 -38.04 0.81 -20.91
N GLY A 162 -39.13 1.57 -21.12
CA GLY A 162 -39.70 2.46 -20.10
C GLY A 162 -40.57 1.83 -19.01
N GLY A 163 -40.89 2.67 -18.02
CA GLY A 163 -42.29 2.91 -17.65
C GLY A 163 -42.82 2.35 -16.32
N TYR A 164 -43.25 3.28 -15.47
CA TYR A 164 -44.47 3.26 -14.64
C TYR A 164 -44.51 2.65 -13.22
N SER A 165 -45.04 3.50 -12.33
CA SER A 165 -45.95 3.23 -11.18
C SER A 165 -45.40 3.02 -9.76
N ARG A 166 -45.66 4.03 -8.91
CA ARG A 166 -45.95 3.87 -7.47
C ARG A 166 -47.35 3.24 -7.28
N PRO A 167 -47.70 2.75 -6.08
CA PRO A 167 -48.41 3.63 -5.14
C PRO A 167 -47.96 3.51 -3.67
N SER A 168 -48.35 4.49 -2.84
CA SER A 168 -48.20 4.46 -1.38
C SER A 168 -49.53 4.18 -0.68
N TYR A 169 -49.52 3.58 0.51
CA TYR A 169 -50.56 3.78 1.54
C TYR A 169 -49.99 3.59 2.95
N GLY A 170 -50.40 4.46 3.89
CA GLY A 170 -50.34 4.19 5.35
C GLY A 170 -51.50 3.27 5.78
N SER A 171 -51.85 3.05 7.05
CA SER A 171 -51.47 3.65 8.35
C SER A 171 -52.24 2.88 9.46
N GLY A 172 -51.83 2.87 10.75
CA GLY A 172 -52.77 2.41 11.81
C GLY A 172 -52.22 2.13 13.23
N TYR A 173 -53.06 2.43 14.24
CA TYR A 173 -52.92 2.12 15.67
C TYR A 173 -54.04 1.13 16.10
N GLY A 174 -54.06 0.46 17.26
CA GLY A 174 -53.22 0.55 18.47
C GLY A 174 -53.60 -0.53 19.53
N PRO A 175 -53.26 -0.37 20.82
CA PRO A 175 -53.56 -1.32 21.92
C PRO A 175 -54.96 -1.05 22.55
N PRO A 176 -55.45 -1.66 23.68
CA PRO A 176 -54.84 -2.52 24.74
C PRO A 176 -55.79 -3.73 25.13
N PRO A 177 -56.00 -4.27 26.38
CA PRO A 177 -55.37 -4.14 27.71
C PRO A 177 -55.06 -5.49 28.46
N VAL A 178 -55.16 -5.53 29.81
CA VAL A 178 -54.38 -6.37 30.78
C VAL A 178 -55.26 -6.91 31.94
N TYR A 179 -54.75 -7.89 32.73
CA TYR A 179 -55.17 -8.34 34.10
C TYR A 179 -56.46 -9.23 34.21
N HIS A 180 -56.72 -10.07 35.24
CA HIS A 180 -56.11 -10.35 36.58
C HIS A 180 -56.45 -11.78 37.16
N HIS A 181 -55.63 -12.24 38.14
CA HIS A 181 -55.77 -13.21 39.27
C HIS A 181 -56.94 -14.21 39.54
N GLY A 182 -56.54 -15.37 40.15
CA GLY A 182 -57.19 -16.05 41.29
C GLY A 182 -57.92 -17.39 40.98
N GLY A 183 -57.94 -18.46 41.82
CA GLY A 183 -57.27 -18.79 43.10
C GLY A 183 -57.97 -19.96 43.86
N GLY A 184 -57.26 -20.71 44.74
CA GLY A 184 -57.80 -21.77 45.64
C GLY A 184 -57.90 -23.19 45.04
N TYR A 185 -57.66 -24.32 45.73
CA TYR A 185 -57.91 -24.70 47.14
C TYR A 185 -56.98 -25.83 47.67
N GLU A 186 -57.12 -26.15 48.96
CA GLU A 186 -56.35 -27.10 49.80
C GLU A 186 -56.79 -28.58 49.66
N ASP A 187 -55.92 -29.55 50.03
CA ASP A 187 -56.08 -30.37 51.27
C ASP A 187 -54.99 -31.47 51.50
N ASP A 188 -54.96 -31.99 52.73
CA ASP A 188 -53.90 -32.76 53.41
C ASP A 188 -53.66 -34.24 53.00
N HIS A 189 -52.45 -34.79 53.31
CA HIS A 189 -52.29 -35.90 54.30
C HIS A 189 -50.82 -36.34 54.60
N TYR A 190 -50.64 -36.98 55.77
CA TYR A 190 -49.41 -37.41 56.46
C TYR A 190 -48.70 -38.67 55.91
N TYR A 191 -47.35 -38.78 56.01
CA TYR A 191 -46.60 -39.73 56.88
C TYR A 191 -45.05 -39.63 56.73
N ASN A 192 -44.29 -40.19 57.69
CA ASN A 192 -42.83 -40.09 57.87
C ASN A 192 -41.97 -40.90 56.86
N GLU A 193 -40.76 -40.42 56.51
CA GLU A 193 -39.45 -40.97 56.99
C GLU A 193 -38.22 -40.33 56.26
N HIS A 194 -37.00 -40.63 56.76
CA HIS A 194 -35.74 -40.00 56.35
C HIS A 194 -35.31 -40.25 54.89
N GLN A 195 -35.07 -39.17 54.12
CA GLN A 195 -34.16 -39.15 52.97
C GLN A 195 -33.38 -37.83 52.87
N VAL A 196 -32.09 -37.92 52.57
CA VAL A 196 -31.21 -36.76 52.31
C VAL A 196 -31.37 -36.33 50.85
N ILE A 197 -32.13 -35.25 50.60
CA ILE A 197 -32.31 -34.72 49.25
C ILE A 197 -31.12 -33.82 48.88
N GLN A 198 -30.21 -34.33 48.06
CA GLN A 198 -29.31 -33.47 47.29
C GLN A 198 -30.15 -32.65 46.30
N ARG A 199 -30.05 -31.31 46.38
CA ARG A 199 -30.63 -30.44 45.35
C ARG A 199 -29.80 -30.57 44.07
N PRO A 200 -30.38 -30.92 42.90
CA PRO A 200 -29.63 -30.90 41.66
C PRO A 200 -29.26 -29.46 41.32
N ALA A 201 -27.97 -29.21 41.11
CA ALA A 201 -27.49 -27.90 40.72
C ALA A 201 -27.93 -27.57 39.29
N THR A 202 -29.02 -26.82 39.13
CA THR A 202 -29.48 -26.28 37.84
C THR A 202 -28.64 -25.08 37.38
N MET A 203 -27.31 -25.21 37.47
CA MET A 203 -26.35 -24.35 36.77
C MET A 203 -25.69 -25.18 35.67
N ASN A 204 -26.28 -25.18 34.47
CA ASN A 204 -25.54 -25.53 33.25
C ASN A 204 -26.22 -25.10 31.93
N ASN A 205 -27.54 -24.97 31.86
CA ASN A 205 -28.21 -24.65 30.58
C ASN A 205 -27.78 -23.29 29.99
N ASN A 206 -27.68 -22.23 30.79
CA ASN A 206 -27.24 -20.92 30.25
C ASN A 206 -25.77 -20.95 29.81
N LEU A 207 -24.90 -21.68 30.50
CA LEU A 207 -23.49 -21.80 30.13
C LEU A 207 -23.32 -22.65 28.86
N LEU A 208 -24.07 -23.75 28.72
CA LEU A 208 -24.14 -24.56 27.51
C LEU A 208 -24.69 -23.75 26.33
N VAL A 209 -25.78 -22.99 26.50
CA VAL A 209 -26.32 -22.12 25.44
C VAL A 209 -25.34 -21.03 25.04
N ILE A 210 -24.65 -20.39 25.99
CA ILE A 210 -23.60 -19.39 25.69
C ILE A 210 -22.41 -20.05 24.98
N CYS A 211 -21.93 -21.21 25.44
CA CYS A 211 -20.88 -21.96 24.74
C CYS A 211 -21.33 -22.40 23.34
N SER A 212 -22.57 -22.84 23.15
CA SER A 212 -23.12 -23.22 21.85
C SER A 212 -23.27 -22.03 20.92
N LEU A 213 -23.68 -20.85 21.42
CA LEU A 213 -23.72 -19.60 20.65
C LEU A 213 -22.32 -19.11 20.30
N LEU A 214 -21.36 -19.17 21.23
CA LEU A 214 -19.95 -18.82 20.98
C LEU A 214 -19.30 -19.80 19.99
N LEU A 215 -19.56 -21.10 20.11
CA LEU A 215 -19.12 -22.10 19.14
C LEU A 215 -19.78 -21.87 17.77
N PHE A 216 -21.08 -21.57 17.73
CA PHE A 216 -21.79 -21.28 16.48
C PHE A 216 -21.22 -20.03 15.80
N LEU A 217 -21.06 -18.92 16.54
CA LEU A 217 -20.40 -17.70 16.07
C LEU A 217 -18.97 -17.96 15.61
N CYS A 218 -18.19 -18.74 16.36
CA CYS A 218 -16.83 -19.11 15.97
C CYS A 218 -16.80 -19.99 14.70
N THR A 219 -17.78 -20.88 14.50
CA THR A 219 -17.92 -21.67 13.26
C THR A 219 -18.45 -20.87 12.08
N VAL A 220 -19.23 -19.81 12.30
CA VAL A 220 -19.67 -18.88 11.24
C VAL A 220 -18.49 -18.00 10.82
N GLN A 221 -17.72 -17.47 11.77
CA GLN A 221 -16.47 -16.75 11.51
C GLN A 221 -15.47 -17.61 10.72
N ALA A 222 -15.32 -18.89 11.10
CA ALA A 222 -14.40 -19.83 10.46
C ALA A 222 -14.85 -20.35 9.08
N ARG A 223 -16.09 -20.12 8.64
CA ARG A 223 -16.60 -20.60 7.34
C ARG A 223 -16.28 -19.71 6.15
N ASN A 224 -16.00 -18.43 6.36
CA ASN A 224 -15.72 -17.46 5.29
C ASN A 224 -14.25 -17.01 5.26
N GLN A 225 -13.34 -17.80 5.84
CA GLN A 225 -11.91 -17.50 5.92
C GLN A 225 -11.09 -18.45 5.03
N CYS A 226 -10.38 -17.87 4.07
CA CYS A 226 -9.41 -18.57 3.23
C CYS A 226 -7.98 -18.30 3.73
N PHE A 227 -7.11 -19.29 3.58
CA PHE A 227 -5.67 -19.13 3.75
C PHE A 227 -4.96 -19.46 2.45
N VAL A 228 -4.17 -18.51 1.94
CA VAL A 228 -3.50 -18.58 0.64
C VAL A 228 -1.99 -18.62 0.87
N THR A 229 -1.37 -19.75 0.54
CA THR A 229 0.11 -19.92 0.51
C THR A 229 0.61 -20.40 -0.85
N LYS A 230 -0.29 -20.57 -1.83
CA LYS A 230 0.04 -20.91 -3.20
C LYS A 230 -0.72 -20.03 -4.16
N PHE A 231 -0.13 -19.76 -5.32
CA PHE A 231 -0.74 -18.91 -6.35
C PHE A 231 -2.03 -19.52 -6.93
N GLU A 232 -2.11 -20.85 -7.02
CA GLU A 232 -3.30 -21.58 -7.49
C GLU A 232 -4.55 -21.35 -6.62
N ASP A 233 -4.37 -21.07 -5.32
CA ASP A 233 -5.48 -20.87 -4.38
C ASP A 233 -6.10 -19.47 -4.47
N VAL A 234 -5.37 -18.49 -5.02
CA VAL A 234 -5.77 -17.05 -5.04
C VAL A 234 -7.15 -16.87 -5.69
N ALA A 235 -7.32 -17.37 -6.92
CA ALA A 235 -8.53 -17.16 -7.71
C ALA A 235 -9.77 -17.84 -7.11
N ASN A 236 -9.59 -18.88 -6.29
CA ASN A 236 -10.66 -19.51 -5.53
C ASN A 236 -10.97 -18.70 -4.26
N ALA A 237 -9.94 -18.21 -3.57
CA ALA A 237 -10.10 -17.44 -2.35
C ALA A 237 -10.82 -16.10 -2.58
N THR A 238 -10.41 -15.33 -3.60
CA THR A 238 -10.97 -13.99 -3.84
C THR A 238 -12.45 -14.02 -4.25
N LYS A 239 -12.91 -15.13 -4.85
CA LYS A 239 -14.30 -15.35 -5.27
C LYS A 239 -15.23 -15.91 -4.19
N ASN A 240 -14.69 -16.57 -3.16
CA ASN A 240 -15.50 -17.35 -2.21
C ASN A 240 -15.33 -16.95 -0.74
N CYS A 241 -14.30 -16.19 -0.38
CA CYS A 241 -14.01 -15.83 1.00
C CYS A 241 -14.13 -14.32 1.26
N GLN A 242 -14.77 -13.98 2.38
CA GLN A 242 -14.85 -12.61 2.90
C GLN A 242 -13.62 -12.23 3.74
N ASN A 243 -12.88 -13.22 4.27
CA ASN A 243 -11.62 -13.00 4.96
C ASN A 243 -10.53 -13.83 4.28
N ILE A 244 -9.46 -13.20 3.83
CA ILE A 244 -8.37 -13.87 3.10
C ILE A 244 -7.06 -13.57 3.83
N LEU A 245 -6.46 -14.60 4.43
CA LEU A 245 -5.11 -14.52 4.95
C LEU A 245 -4.13 -14.93 3.84
N VAL A 246 -3.19 -14.06 3.49
CA VAL A 246 -2.10 -14.38 2.55
C VAL A 246 -0.84 -14.63 3.36
N GLY A 247 -0.38 -15.87 3.39
CA GLY A 247 0.86 -16.25 4.06
C GLY A 247 2.08 -16.01 3.17
N ASN A 248 3.09 -16.86 3.31
CA ASN A 248 4.20 -16.88 2.36
C ASN A 248 3.68 -17.33 0.99
N LEU A 249 3.92 -16.52 -0.04
CA LEU A 249 3.39 -16.73 -1.39
C LEU A 249 4.43 -16.32 -2.44
N THR A 250 4.80 -17.26 -3.32
CA THR A 250 5.56 -16.94 -4.54
C THR A 250 4.61 -16.92 -5.73
N VAL A 251 4.50 -15.74 -6.35
CA VAL A 251 3.79 -15.52 -7.61
C VAL A 251 4.72 -15.94 -8.75
N PRO A 252 4.28 -16.76 -9.73
CA PRO A 252 5.14 -17.18 -10.82
C PRO A 252 5.62 -16.01 -11.69
N ALA A 253 6.74 -16.23 -12.41
CA ALA A 253 7.26 -15.29 -13.40
C ALA A 253 6.19 -14.94 -14.46
N GLY A 254 6.12 -13.66 -14.84
CA GLY A 254 5.15 -13.16 -15.83
C GLY A 254 3.68 -13.30 -15.42
N LYS A 255 3.37 -13.39 -14.11
CA LYS A 255 2.01 -13.47 -13.58
C LYS A 255 1.70 -12.35 -12.59
N THR A 256 0.47 -11.84 -12.67
CA THR A 256 -0.06 -10.86 -11.73
C THR A 256 -0.75 -11.58 -10.56
N LEU A 257 -0.48 -11.14 -9.33
CA LEU A 257 -1.34 -11.40 -8.18
C LEU A 257 -2.63 -10.59 -8.31
N VAL A 258 -3.68 -11.20 -8.86
CA VAL A 258 -4.99 -10.57 -9.02
C VAL A 258 -5.84 -10.83 -7.78
N LEU A 259 -6.10 -9.76 -7.02
CA LEU A 259 -7.08 -9.75 -5.93
C LEU A 259 -8.37 -9.11 -6.45
N ASP A 260 -9.20 -9.93 -7.10
CA ASP A 260 -10.55 -9.55 -7.53
C ASP A 260 -11.55 -9.93 -6.43
N LEU A 261 -11.81 -8.98 -5.53
CA LEU A 261 -12.38 -9.24 -4.21
C LEU A 261 -13.90 -9.07 -4.15
N LEU A 262 -14.56 -10.00 -3.44
CA LEU A 262 -15.96 -9.85 -3.06
C LEU A 262 -16.22 -8.51 -2.32
N PRO A 263 -17.38 -7.87 -2.52
CA PRO A 263 -17.74 -6.68 -1.77
C PRO A 263 -17.76 -6.94 -0.26
N GLY A 264 -17.14 -6.06 0.52
CA GLY A 264 -16.97 -6.23 1.97
C GLY A 264 -15.73 -7.03 2.41
N ALA A 265 -14.97 -7.62 1.47
CA ALA A 265 -13.90 -8.56 1.83
C ALA A 265 -12.69 -7.88 2.49
N THR A 266 -12.04 -8.62 3.39
CA THR A 266 -10.79 -8.25 4.05
C THR A 266 -9.66 -9.17 3.61
N VAL A 267 -8.58 -8.60 3.07
CA VAL A 267 -7.31 -9.29 2.81
C VAL A 267 -6.30 -8.88 3.87
N ASN A 268 -5.59 -9.86 4.42
CA ASN A 268 -4.56 -9.64 5.41
C ASN A 268 -3.28 -10.40 5.03
N PHE A 269 -2.20 -9.66 4.73
CA PHE A 269 -0.88 -10.24 4.48
C PHE A 269 -0.20 -10.55 5.82
N ILE A 270 0.07 -11.83 6.07
CA ILE A 270 0.66 -12.33 7.33
C ILE A 270 2.03 -12.98 7.13
N GLY A 271 2.58 -12.91 5.92
CA GLY A 271 3.86 -13.49 5.53
C GLY A 271 4.45 -12.75 4.32
N ASN A 272 5.44 -13.38 3.68
CA ASN A 272 6.21 -12.74 2.61
C ASN A 272 5.67 -13.11 1.22
N VAL A 273 5.36 -12.09 0.42
CA VAL A 273 4.98 -12.24 -0.99
C VAL A 273 6.18 -11.90 -1.87
N THR A 274 6.49 -12.76 -2.85
CA THR A 274 7.58 -12.57 -3.83
C THR A 274 7.08 -12.86 -5.24
N PHE A 275 7.70 -12.27 -6.26
CA PHE A 275 7.31 -12.43 -7.67
C PHE A 275 8.47 -12.97 -8.50
N GLY A 276 8.24 -14.03 -9.27
CA GLY A 276 9.25 -14.59 -10.17
C GLY A 276 9.71 -13.57 -11.22
N PHE A 277 11.01 -13.58 -11.52
CA PHE A 277 11.60 -12.64 -12.48
C PHE A 277 11.21 -12.96 -13.93
N GLU A 278 10.71 -11.94 -14.63
CA GLU A 278 10.49 -11.90 -16.07
C GLU A 278 10.58 -10.44 -16.52
N ASN A 279 11.13 -10.13 -17.71
CA ASN A 279 11.11 -8.79 -18.27
C ASN A 279 9.78 -8.54 -19.01
N TRP A 280 8.85 -7.85 -18.36
CA TRP A 280 7.47 -7.66 -18.82
C TRP A 280 6.87 -6.37 -18.25
N VAL A 281 5.74 -5.93 -18.80
CA VAL A 281 5.06 -4.67 -18.41
C VAL A 281 4.25 -4.78 -17.10
N GLY A 282 3.99 -5.99 -16.61
CA GLY A 282 3.26 -6.22 -15.36
C GLY A 282 1.75 -5.90 -15.44
N PRO A 283 1.12 -5.52 -14.31
CA PRO A 283 1.72 -5.30 -12.99
C PRO A 283 2.02 -6.61 -12.23
N LEU A 284 2.85 -6.51 -11.19
CA LEU A 284 3.08 -7.60 -10.23
C LEU A 284 1.79 -7.93 -9.45
N MET A 285 1.07 -6.90 -8.99
CA MET A 285 -0.15 -7.04 -8.20
C MET A 285 -1.25 -6.11 -8.72
N ARG A 286 -2.50 -6.61 -8.73
CA ARG A 286 -3.67 -5.80 -9.04
C ARG A 286 -4.80 -6.08 -8.05
N VAL A 287 -5.42 -5.02 -7.53
CA VAL A 287 -6.55 -5.11 -6.60
C VAL A 287 -7.79 -4.45 -7.19
N TYR A 288 -8.89 -5.22 -7.21
CA TYR A 288 -10.24 -4.74 -7.48
C TYR A 288 -11.12 -4.98 -6.26
N GLY A 289 -12.03 -4.06 -5.95
CA GLY A 289 -12.98 -4.27 -4.86
C GLY A 289 -13.90 -3.09 -4.59
N ASN A 290 -14.98 -3.37 -3.86
CA ASN A 290 -15.93 -2.38 -3.36
C ASN A 290 -16.14 -2.60 -1.85
N ASN A 291 -15.98 -1.57 -1.03
CA ASN A 291 -16.02 -1.68 0.43
C ASN A 291 -15.04 -2.75 0.97
N VAL A 292 -13.82 -2.85 0.40
CA VAL A 292 -12.82 -3.84 0.83
C VAL A 292 -11.78 -3.23 1.76
N THR A 293 -11.18 -4.07 2.61
CA THR A 293 -10.00 -3.73 3.40
C THR A 293 -8.82 -4.59 2.96
N VAL A 294 -7.69 -3.96 2.62
CA VAL A 294 -6.43 -4.67 2.33
C VAL A 294 -5.38 -4.18 3.33
N GLN A 295 -4.83 -5.11 4.11
CA GLN A 295 -3.90 -4.79 5.18
C GLN A 295 -2.79 -5.83 5.33
N GLY A 296 -1.75 -5.49 6.10
CA GLY A 296 -0.73 -6.41 6.54
C GLY A 296 -0.57 -6.42 8.06
N GLU A 297 -0.13 -7.55 8.59
CA GLU A 297 0.27 -7.73 9.99
C GLU A 297 1.75 -7.36 10.20
N ASP A 298 2.14 -7.20 11.47
CA ASP A 298 3.53 -6.91 11.83
C ASP A 298 4.50 -7.98 11.26
N GLY A 299 5.48 -7.53 10.47
CA GLY A 299 6.51 -8.38 9.87
C GLY A 299 6.17 -8.99 8.51
N HIS A 300 4.99 -8.74 7.93
CA HIS A 300 4.74 -9.06 6.52
C HIS A 300 5.62 -8.20 5.60
N ILE A 301 5.92 -8.72 4.40
CA ILE A 301 6.62 -7.98 3.34
C ILE A 301 6.02 -8.40 1.99
N ILE A 302 5.66 -7.44 1.16
CA ILE A 302 5.43 -7.67 -0.27
C ILE A 302 6.71 -7.21 -0.99
N ASN A 303 7.50 -8.13 -1.50
CA ASN A 303 8.81 -7.85 -2.13
C ASN A 303 8.71 -8.00 -3.66
N GLY A 304 8.89 -6.89 -4.38
CA GLY A 304 8.87 -6.83 -5.84
C GLY A 304 10.14 -7.33 -6.54
N GLN A 305 11.22 -7.58 -5.78
CA GLN A 305 12.55 -7.99 -6.27
C GLN A 305 13.13 -7.02 -7.32
N GLY A 306 12.95 -5.71 -7.11
CA GLY A 306 13.42 -4.64 -7.99
C GLY A 306 14.91 -4.68 -8.34
N GLU A 307 15.75 -5.23 -7.46
CA GLU A 307 17.19 -5.43 -7.70
C GLU A 307 17.50 -6.35 -8.89
N LEU A 308 16.55 -7.16 -9.35
CA LEU A 308 16.67 -7.99 -10.55
C LEU A 308 16.38 -7.20 -11.84
N TYR A 309 15.78 -6.01 -11.71
CA TYR A 309 15.28 -5.17 -12.79
C TYR A 309 16.08 -3.88 -12.97
N TRP A 310 16.55 -3.27 -11.88
CA TRP A 310 17.14 -1.94 -11.90
C TRP A 310 18.40 -1.88 -12.80
N ASP A 311 18.38 -0.90 -13.70
CA ASP A 311 19.33 -0.73 -14.80
C ASP A 311 19.62 0.77 -15.07
N ASP A 312 19.44 1.64 -14.06
CA ASP A 312 19.48 3.12 -14.09
C ASP A 312 18.50 3.83 -15.05
N LEU A 313 17.85 3.09 -15.94
CA LEU A 313 17.05 3.63 -17.03
C LEU A 313 15.53 3.62 -16.79
N GLY A 314 15.05 2.88 -15.79
CA GLY A 314 13.63 2.84 -15.42
C GLY A 314 12.74 2.44 -16.59
N SER A 315 11.80 3.29 -16.97
CA SER A 315 10.88 3.08 -18.11
C SER A 315 11.58 3.09 -19.49
N TRP A 316 12.83 3.56 -19.58
CA TRP A 316 13.59 3.68 -20.84
C TRP A 316 14.65 2.58 -21.03
N GLY A 317 14.68 1.58 -20.15
CA GLY A 317 15.61 0.45 -20.19
C GLY A 317 14.95 -0.86 -20.60
N THR A 318 15.29 -1.93 -19.89
CA THR A 318 14.59 -3.22 -19.95
C THR A 318 13.12 -3.08 -19.51
N LEU A 319 12.24 -4.01 -19.93
CA LEU A 319 10.84 -4.01 -19.51
C LEU A 319 10.68 -4.39 -18.03
N LYS A 320 10.08 -3.50 -17.24
CA LYS A 320 9.88 -3.66 -15.79
C LYS A 320 8.40 -3.60 -15.44
N PRO A 321 7.89 -4.49 -14.57
CA PRO A 321 6.50 -4.46 -14.18
C PRO A 321 6.23 -3.33 -13.18
N LYS A 322 5.10 -2.62 -13.32
CA LYS A 322 4.56 -1.79 -12.23
C LYS A 322 4.26 -2.67 -11.02
N PHE A 323 4.45 -2.16 -9.80
CA PHE A 323 4.27 -2.97 -8.60
C PHE A 323 2.78 -3.26 -8.34
N MET A 324 2.00 -2.24 -7.95
CA MET A 324 0.60 -2.39 -7.56
C MET A 324 -0.30 -1.48 -8.38
N ILE A 325 -1.36 -2.02 -8.97
CA ILE A 325 -2.47 -1.24 -9.53
C ILE A 325 -3.71 -1.47 -8.67
N VAL A 326 -4.34 -0.38 -8.24
CA VAL A 326 -5.58 -0.40 -7.46
C VAL A 326 -6.70 0.27 -8.26
N GLN A 327 -7.83 -0.42 -8.37
CA GLN A 327 -9.10 0.13 -8.87
C GLN A 327 -10.22 -0.29 -7.91
N ALA A 328 -10.56 0.59 -6.96
CA ALA A 328 -11.47 0.25 -5.87
C ALA A 328 -12.44 1.40 -5.52
N ASN A 329 -13.58 1.04 -4.90
CA ASN A 329 -14.56 1.99 -4.37
C ASN A 329 -14.76 1.79 -2.86
N ALA A 330 -14.95 2.86 -2.08
CA ALA A 330 -15.27 2.85 -0.65
C ALA A 330 -14.31 2.00 0.21
N SER A 331 -13.03 1.91 -0.18
CA SER A 331 -12.10 0.87 0.29
C SER A 331 -10.90 1.44 1.06
N VAL A 332 -10.33 0.63 1.96
CA VAL A 332 -9.21 1.02 2.83
C VAL A 332 -8.02 0.11 2.62
N PHE A 333 -6.87 0.71 2.34
CA PHE A 333 -5.57 0.07 2.24
C PHE A 333 -4.71 0.59 3.39
N LYS A 334 -4.15 -0.29 4.22
CA LYS A 334 -3.42 0.15 5.43
C LYS A 334 -2.32 -0.80 5.88
N ASN A 335 -1.31 -0.27 6.56
CA ASN A 335 -0.24 -1.09 7.16
C ASN A 335 0.45 -2.02 6.14
N LEU A 336 0.70 -1.54 4.92
CA LEU A 336 1.35 -2.34 3.88
C LEU A 336 2.82 -1.97 3.73
N HIS A 337 3.68 -2.98 3.69
CA HIS A 337 5.10 -2.86 3.43
C HIS A 337 5.39 -3.35 2.00
N LEU A 338 5.63 -2.40 1.10
CA LEU A 338 6.05 -2.64 -0.28
C LEU A 338 7.55 -2.45 -0.36
N TYR A 339 8.27 -3.50 -0.67
CA TYR A 339 9.72 -3.57 -0.65
C TYR A 339 10.25 -3.80 -2.07
N HIS A 340 11.25 -3.03 -2.48
CA HIS A 340 11.96 -3.17 -3.76
C HIS A 340 11.03 -3.25 -4.98
N ALA A 341 10.34 -2.14 -5.28
CA ALA A 341 9.56 -1.96 -6.49
C ALA A 341 10.47 -1.98 -7.75
N PRO A 342 10.17 -2.79 -8.78
CA PRO A 342 10.92 -2.74 -10.04
C PRO A 342 10.81 -1.41 -10.80
N MET A 343 9.70 -0.70 -10.60
CA MET A 343 9.33 0.57 -11.21
C MET A 343 8.22 1.19 -10.32
N HIS A 344 7.33 2.04 -10.85
CA HIS A 344 6.20 2.66 -10.14
C HIS A 344 5.53 1.74 -9.11
N GLY A 345 5.40 2.23 -7.88
CA GLY A 345 4.83 1.57 -6.71
C GLY A 345 3.30 1.40 -6.81
N VAL A 346 2.54 2.30 -6.19
CA VAL A 346 1.07 2.19 -6.09
C VAL A 346 0.39 3.12 -7.10
N ALA A 347 -0.11 2.56 -8.21
CA ALA A 347 -0.96 3.26 -9.16
C ALA A 347 -2.44 3.15 -8.76
N ILE A 348 -3.00 4.27 -8.30
CA ILE A 348 -4.40 4.43 -7.90
C ILE A 348 -5.18 4.92 -9.11
N ASN A 349 -5.93 4.03 -9.75
CA ASN A 349 -6.59 4.27 -11.03
C ASN A 349 -8.11 4.12 -10.88
N ASN A 350 -8.89 5.05 -11.45
CA ASN A 350 -10.36 4.97 -11.50
C ASN A 350 -11.01 4.63 -10.14
N SER A 351 -10.42 5.12 -9.04
CA SER A 351 -10.75 4.75 -7.67
C SER A 351 -11.53 5.86 -6.97
N HIS A 352 -12.45 5.47 -6.10
CA HIS A 352 -13.49 6.36 -5.58
C HIS A 352 -13.64 6.16 -4.06
N ASN A 353 -13.54 7.22 -3.26
CA ASN A 353 -13.70 7.13 -1.79
C ASN A 353 -12.70 6.12 -1.17
N VAL A 354 -11.41 6.26 -1.47
CA VAL A 354 -10.37 5.30 -1.07
C VAL A 354 -9.35 5.93 -0.11
N VAL A 355 -8.92 5.15 0.88
CA VAL A 355 -7.95 5.60 1.90
C VAL A 355 -6.73 4.69 1.88
N PHE A 356 -5.54 5.28 1.77
CA PHE A 356 -4.24 4.65 1.89
C PHE A 356 -3.56 5.22 3.13
N THR A 357 -3.21 4.38 4.12
CA THR A 357 -2.67 4.86 5.40
C THR A 357 -1.59 3.96 5.99
N ASN A 358 -0.54 4.54 6.58
CA ASN A 358 0.56 3.80 7.21
C ASN A 358 1.21 2.78 6.26
N PHE A 359 1.54 3.22 5.05
CA PHE A 359 2.38 2.46 4.14
C PHE A 359 3.86 2.69 4.45
N LEU A 360 4.66 1.66 4.21
CA LEU A 360 6.09 1.76 4.02
C LEU A 360 6.39 1.31 2.58
N ILE A 361 6.83 2.23 1.74
CA ILE A 361 7.38 1.93 0.41
C ILE A 361 8.89 2.10 0.52
N ASP A 362 9.62 0.99 0.53
CA ASP A 362 11.07 0.96 0.72
C ASP A 362 11.78 0.44 -0.54
N ASN A 363 12.30 1.38 -1.31
CA ASN A 363 13.20 1.16 -2.43
C ASN A 363 14.59 1.76 -2.13
N ALA A 364 14.98 1.94 -0.85
CA ALA A 364 16.22 2.63 -0.48
C ALA A 364 17.49 1.96 -1.06
N ALA A 365 17.45 0.64 -1.27
CA ALA A 365 18.52 -0.12 -1.94
C ALA A 365 18.75 0.29 -3.41
N GLY A 366 17.78 0.94 -4.05
CA GLY A 366 17.86 1.45 -5.42
C GLY A 366 18.50 2.83 -5.54
N ALA A 367 18.87 3.51 -4.46
CA ALA A 367 19.51 4.82 -4.54
C ALA A 367 20.89 4.73 -5.25
N GLU A 368 21.24 5.73 -6.06
CA GLU A 368 22.47 5.73 -6.90
C GLU A 368 23.77 5.54 -6.07
N ASN A 369 23.79 6.00 -4.83
CA ASN A 369 24.89 5.85 -3.89
C ASN A 369 24.87 4.55 -3.06
N VAL A 370 23.88 3.68 -3.26
CA VAL A 370 23.67 2.41 -2.53
C VAL A 370 23.70 1.21 -3.47
N ALA A 371 23.02 1.33 -4.62
CA ALA A 371 22.97 0.30 -5.64
C ALA A 371 24.34 0.06 -6.29
N PRO A 372 24.59 -1.13 -6.89
CA PRO A 372 25.72 -1.32 -7.77
C PRO A 372 25.70 -0.32 -8.95
N LEU A 373 26.88 0.07 -9.43
CA LEU A 373 27.00 1.01 -10.56
C LEU A 373 26.24 0.49 -11.78
N GLY A 374 25.34 1.31 -12.35
CA GLY A 374 24.47 0.92 -13.47
C GLY A 374 23.22 0.11 -13.07
N HIS A 375 22.94 -0.01 -11.77
CA HIS A 375 21.80 -0.77 -11.23
C HIS A 375 20.94 0.05 -10.24
N ALA A 376 20.97 1.38 -10.37
CA ALA A 376 20.09 2.25 -9.60
C ALA A 376 18.62 2.07 -10.02
N GLY A 377 17.72 2.18 -9.05
CA GLY A 377 16.28 2.28 -9.29
C GLY A 377 15.94 3.61 -9.95
N HIS A 378 14.98 3.58 -10.87
CA HIS A 378 14.52 4.77 -11.59
C HIS A 378 13.04 4.61 -12.00
N ASN A 379 12.26 5.68 -11.98
CA ASN A 379 10.78 5.64 -12.03
C ASN A 379 10.19 4.67 -11.00
N THR A 380 10.65 4.78 -9.74
CA THR A 380 10.22 3.97 -8.60
C THR A 380 9.19 4.72 -7.74
N ASP A 381 8.28 5.46 -8.37
CA ASP A 381 7.24 6.32 -7.79
C ASP A 381 6.55 5.69 -6.57
N GLY A 382 6.29 6.47 -5.51
CA GLY A 382 5.57 5.96 -4.33
C GLY A 382 4.10 5.70 -4.62
N PHE A 383 3.32 6.78 -4.78
CA PHE A 383 1.91 6.75 -5.13
C PHE A 383 1.63 7.58 -6.37
N GLY A 384 0.92 7.03 -7.37
CA GLY A 384 0.46 7.77 -8.54
C GLY A 384 -1.06 7.75 -8.64
N VAL A 385 -1.72 8.91 -8.67
CA VAL A 385 -3.19 9.04 -8.73
C VAL A 385 -3.66 9.43 -10.12
N ASN A 386 -4.54 8.63 -10.72
CA ASN A 386 -5.08 8.82 -12.06
C ASN A 386 -6.61 8.65 -12.05
N MET A 387 -7.34 9.57 -12.68
CA MET A 387 -8.80 9.49 -12.88
C MET A 387 -9.60 9.08 -11.63
N SER A 388 -9.16 9.52 -10.45
CA SER A 388 -9.70 9.05 -9.17
C SER A 388 -10.29 10.19 -8.35
N THR A 389 -11.29 9.90 -7.50
CA THR A 389 -11.99 10.92 -6.70
C THR A 389 -12.13 10.54 -5.23
N ASN A 390 -12.11 11.54 -4.35
CA ASN A 390 -12.17 11.36 -2.90
C ASN A 390 -11.08 10.39 -2.41
N VAL A 391 -9.83 10.68 -2.75
CA VAL A 391 -8.65 9.86 -2.42
C VAL A 391 -7.93 10.46 -1.21
N VAL A 392 -7.63 9.65 -0.20
CA VAL A 392 -6.79 10.05 0.94
C VAL A 392 -5.53 9.19 0.97
N ILE A 393 -4.35 9.80 0.94
CA ILE A 393 -3.05 9.14 1.16
C ILE A 393 -2.43 9.78 2.39
N LYS A 394 -2.11 8.99 3.43
CA LYS A 394 -1.61 9.56 4.68
C LYS A 394 -0.72 8.69 5.53
N ASP A 395 -0.06 9.32 6.49
CA ASP A 395 0.69 8.66 7.58
C ASP A 395 1.79 7.71 7.07
N SER A 396 2.33 7.95 5.87
CA SER A 396 3.12 6.98 5.09
C SER A 396 4.55 7.42 4.83
N ARG A 397 5.46 6.45 4.65
CA ARG A 397 6.89 6.68 4.39
C ARG A 397 7.27 6.11 3.04
N VAL A 398 7.98 6.90 2.23
CA VAL A 398 8.43 6.53 0.89
C VAL A 398 9.93 6.83 0.78
N TYR A 399 10.71 5.79 0.50
CA TYR A 399 12.12 5.87 0.15
C TYR A 399 12.27 5.37 -1.29
N ASN A 400 12.55 6.27 -2.23
CA ASN A 400 12.58 5.92 -3.66
C ASN A 400 13.49 6.84 -4.48
N GLN A 401 13.37 6.79 -5.81
CA GLN A 401 14.19 7.50 -6.80
C GLN A 401 13.33 8.21 -7.86
N ASP A 402 12.05 8.44 -7.56
CA ASP A 402 11.12 9.24 -8.39
C ASP A 402 10.02 9.87 -7.50
N ASP A 403 8.94 10.41 -8.05
CA ASP A 403 7.90 11.14 -7.29
C ASP A 403 7.43 10.36 -6.04
N CYS A 404 7.40 11.02 -4.88
CA CYS A 404 6.93 10.39 -3.62
C CYS A 404 5.41 10.16 -3.67
N VAL A 405 4.69 11.19 -4.12
CA VAL A 405 3.29 11.14 -4.54
C VAL A 405 3.18 12.00 -5.80
N VAL A 406 2.60 11.45 -6.87
CA VAL A 406 2.28 12.18 -8.09
C VAL A 406 0.77 12.17 -8.35
N LEU A 407 0.19 13.35 -8.57
CA LEU A 407 -1.20 13.53 -8.95
C LEU A 407 -1.29 13.86 -10.44
N ASN A 408 -1.81 12.92 -11.24
CA ASN A 408 -1.89 13.06 -12.70
C ASN A 408 -3.26 13.56 -13.17
N SER A 409 -4.32 13.05 -12.54
CA SER A 409 -5.71 13.49 -12.77
C SER A 409 -6.64 12.99 -11.68
N GLY A 410 -7.72 13.73 -11.44
CA GLY A 410 -8.73 13.39 -10.44
C GLY A 410 -9.31 14.60 -9.72
N SER A 411 -10.08 14.35 -8.65
CA SER A 411 -10.58 15.43 -7.79
C SER A 411 -10.76 15.05 -6.33
N ASN A 412 -10.75 16.07 -5.45
CA ASN A 412 -10.91 15.91 -4.00
C ASN A 412 -9.86 14.94 -3.42
N ILE A 413 -8.59 15.29 -3.57
CA ILE A 413 -7.46 14.45 -3.15
C ILE A 413 -6.79 15.06 -1.92
N HIS A 414 -6.57 14.27 -0.87
CA HIS A 414 -5.89 14.69 0.35
C HIS A 414 -4.64 13.85 0.57
N VAL A 415 -3.47 14.49 0.58
CA VAL A 415 -2.17 13.89 0.88
C VAL A 415 -1.65 14.51 2.16
N THR A 416 -1.40 13.73 3.22
CA THR A 416 -0.98 14.31 4.50
C THR A 416 -0.10 13.44 5.38
N ASN A 417 0.80 14.04 6.17
CA ASN A 417 1.72 13.31 7.05
C ASN A 417 2.58 12.28 6.28
N MET A 418 3.16 12.73 5.17
CA MET A 418 4.10 11.96 4.37
C MET A 418 5.54 12.22 4.82
N LEU A 419 6.36 11.18 4.85
CA LEU A 419 7.82 11.27 4.87
C LEU A 419 8.36 10.78 3.53
N CYS A 420 8.96 11.68 2.75
CA CYS A 420 9.54 11.41 1.45
C CYS A 420 11.07 11.51 1.54
N TYR A 421 11.81 10.49 1.07
CA TYR A 421 13.27 10.46 1.10
C TYR A 421 13.85 10.00 -0.24
N GLY A 422 14.80 10.74 -0.81
CA GLY A 422 15.46 10.40 -2.10
C GLY A 422 14.60 10.59 -3.35
N SER A 423 13.32 10.96 -3.16
CA SER A 423 12.26 11.06 -4.17
C SER A 423 12.41 12.22 -5.16
N HIS A 424 11.46 12.39 -6.07
CA HIS A 424 11.24 13.65 -6.80
C HIS A 424 10.20 14.58 -6.12
N GLY A 425 9.89 14.34 -4.85
CA GLY A 425 9.06 15.25 -4.04
C GLY A 425 7.57 14.95 -4.09
N LEU A 426 6.77 15.94 -3.69
CA LEU A 426 5.31 15.91 -3.75
C LEU A 426 4.85 16.67 -4.99
N SER A 427 4.21 15.95 -5.91
CA SER A 427 4.23 16.31 -7.32
C SER A 427 2.86 16.32 -7.98
N LEU A 428 2.68 17.22 -8.94
CA LEU A 428 1.59 17.18 -9.92
C LEU A 428 2.21 16.90 -11.29
N SER A 429 1.59 16.05 -12.10
CA SER A 429 2.07 15.74 -13.46
C SER A 429 0.89 15.59 -14.40
N VAL A 430 0.36 16.73 -14.86
CA VAL A 430 -0.96 16.79 -15.50
C VAL A 430 -0.80 16.99 -17.01
N GLY A 431 -1.40 16.10 -17.80
CA GLY A 431 -1.27 16.10 -19.26
C GLY A 431 -0.74 14.78 -19.83
N PHE A 432 -1.50 13.70 -19.72
CA PHE A 432 -1.14 12.40 -20.30
C PHE A 432 -2.06 11.96 -21.45
N SER A 433 -2.93 12.86 -21.94
CA SER A 433 -3.93 12.59 -22.97
C SER A 433 -3.95 13.69 -24.04
N ASN A 434 -4.10 13.33 -25.32
CA ASN A 434 -4.25 14.30 -26.41
C ASN A 434 -5.72 14.67 -26.71
N ASP A 435 -6.66 13.95 -26.11
CA ASP A 435 -8.06 13.81 -26.53
C ASP A 435 -9.06 13.83 -25.37
N SER A 436 -8.60 13.93 -24.11
CA SER A 436 -9.47 13.83 -22.93
C SER A 436 -9.11 14.86 -21.88
N VAL A 437 -9.96 15.87 -21.75
CA VAL A 437 -9.86 16.91 -20.71
C VAL A 437 -9.85 16.26 -19.32
N ALA A 438 -10.72 15.28 -19.04
CA ALA A 438 -10.78 14.62 -17.75
C ALA A 438 -9.46 13.91 -17.35
N ARG A 439 -8.76 13.28 -18.32
CA ARG A 439 -7.43 12.67 -18.09
C ARG A 439 -6.31 13.71 -17.89
N ASN A 440 -6.57 14.97 -18.22
CA ASN A 440 -5.70 16.13 -18.04
C ASN A 440 -6.26 17.13 -17.01
N SER A 441 -7.20 16.71 -16.14
CA SER A 441 -7.81 17.58 -15.13
C SER A 441 -7.46 17.13 -13.73
N LEU A 442 -6.96 18.06 -12.92
CA LEU A 442 -6.74 17.87 -11.49
C LEU A 442 -7.40 19.02 -10.73
N THR A 443 -8.38 18.71 -9.87
CA THR A 443 -9.14 19.75 -9.14
C THR A 443 -9.28 19.45 -7.65
N ASN A 444 -9.27 20.49 -6.80
CA ASN A 444 -9.47 20.36 -5.34
C ASN A 444 -8.50 19.36 -4.69
N ALA A 445 -7.20 19.67 -4.70
CA ALA A 445 -6.20 18.85 -4.00
C ALA A 445 -5.60 19.59 -2.80
N LEU A 446 -5.41 18.89 -1.68
CA LEU A 446 -4.75 19.38 -0.48
C LEU A 446 -3.56 18.47 -0.14
N ILE A 447 -2.36 19.02 -0.15
CA ILE A 447 -1.12 18.32 0.17
C ILE A 447 -0.51 19.02 1.39
N GLU A 448 -0.41 18.35 2.55
CA GLU A 448 -0.03 19.05 3.78
C GLU A 448 0.71 18.25 4.85
N ASN A 449 1.28 18.97 5.83
CA ASN A 449 1.88 18.42 7.05
C ASN A 449 2.94 17.35 6.77
N SER A 450 3.78 17.56 5.76
CA SER A 450 4.68 16.52 5.22
C SER A 450 6.14 16.97 5.20
N THR A 451 7.06 16.00 5.32
CA THR A 451 8.51 16.23 5.35
C THR A 451 9.17 15.55 4.16
N ILE A 452 10.04 16.29 3.47
CA ILE A 452 10.75 15.87 2.26
C ILE A 452 12.25 16.01 2.51
N ILE A 453 13.02 14.96 2.25
CA ILE A 453 14.46 14.89 2.57
C ILE A 453 15.23 14.40 1.36
N ASP A 454 16.30 15.11 0.99
CA ASP A 454 17.23 14.76 -0.09
C ASP A 454 16.55 14.35 -1.41
N ALA A 455 15.44 15.04 -1.74
CA ALA A 455 14.68 14.82 -2.97
C ALA A 455 15.23 15.65 -4.15
N MET A 456 14.96 15.29 -5.40
CA MET A 456 15.30 16.12 -6.56
C MET A 456 14.63 17.49 -6.45
N ASP A 457 13.31 17.43 -6.29
CA ASP A 457 12.42 18.56 -6.12
C ASP A 457 11.73 18.43 -4.75
N GLY A 458 11.43 19.55 -4.07
CA GLY A 458 10.57 19.53 -2.88
C GLY A 458 9.10 19.43 -3.29
N ILE A 459 8.59 20.50 -3.91
CA ILE A 459 7.28 20.52 -4.56
C ILE A 459 7.51 20.59 -6.07
N HIS A 460 6.90 19.69 -6.86
CA HIS A 460 7.12 19.61 -8.30
C HIS A 460 5.80 19.64 -9.10
N VAL A 461 5.40 20.82 -9.58
CA VAL A 461 4.20 21.00 -10.40
C VAL A 461 4.57 21.00 -11.88
N LYS A 462 4.11 19.99 -12.62
CA LYS A 462 4.40 19.79 -14.05
C LYS A 462 3.10 19.80 -14.86
N THR A 463 3.04 20.57 -15.95
CA THR A 463 2.05 20.34 -17.03
C THR A 463 2.73 20.07 -18.36
N HIS A 464 2.20 19.10 -19.11
CA HIS A 464 2.83 18.58 -20.32
C HIS A 464 2.39 19.33 -21.58
N ILE A 465 3.35 19.74 -22.41
CA ILE A 465 3.09 20.46 -23.67
C ILE A 465 2.71 19.54 -24.83
N ASP A 466 3.00 18.25 -24.72
CA ASP A 466 2.67 17.17 -25.67
C ASP A 466 1.28 16.54 -25.39
N ALA A 467 0.45 17.24 -24.60
CA ALA A 467 -0.91 16.87 -24.25
C ALA A 467 -1.95 17.83 -24.86
N GLY A 468 -3.21 17.36 -24.89
CA GLY A 468 -4.37 18.17 -25.24
C GLY A 468 -4.76 19.16 -24.14
N VAL A 469 -5.99 19.68 -24.22
CA VAL A 469 -6.52 20.62 -23.22
C VAL A 469 -6.77 19.92 -21.88
N GLY A 470 -6.60 20.65 -20.77
CA GLY A 470 -6.83 20.21 -19.40
C GLY A 470 -6.95 21.37 -18.42
N GLU A 471 -6.87 21.09 -17.12
CA GLU A 471 -6.82 22.11 -16.06
C GLU A 471 -6.11 21.61 -14.78
N VAL A 472 -5.49 22.52 -14.04
CA VAL A 472 -5.11 22.34 -12.64
C VAL A 472 -5.75 23.45 -11.82
N THR A 473 -6.77 23.12 -11.03
CA THR A 473 -7.61 24.12 -10.35
C THR A 473 -7.74 23.86 -8.85
N ASN A 474 -7.51 24.88 -8.02
CA ASN A 474 -7.65 24.82 -6.56
C ASN A 474 -6.81 23.70 -5.93
N VAL A 475 -5.48 23.87 -5.96
CA VAL A 475 -4.52 22.96 -5.33
C VAL A 475 -3.78 23.70 -4.23
N THR A 476 -3.76 23.15 -3.01
CA THR A 476 -3.12 23.77 -1.86
C THR A 476 -1.99 22.90 -1.32
N TYR A 477 -0.80 23.47 -1.19
CA TYR A 477 0.30 22.93 -0.38
C TYR A 477 0.35 23.65 0.98
N ARG A 478 0.47 22.92 2.10
CA ARG A 478 0.51 23.56 3.44
C ARG A 478 1.40 22.84 4.45
N ASN A 479 2.14 23.58 5.28
CA ASN A 479 2.98 23.00 6.34
C ASN A 479 3.95 21.93 5.79
N ILE A 480 4.68 22.27 4.73
CA ILE A 480 5.66 21.36 4.10
C ILE A 480 7.06 21.78 4.55
N VAL A 481 7.85 20.80 5.01
CA VAL A 481 9.26 20.98 5.37
C VAL A 481 10.12 20.23 4.36
N MET A 482 11.04 20.93 3.68
CA MET A 482 12.00 20.33 2.75
C MET A 482 13.44 20.50 3.22
N LEU A 483 14.21 19.40 3.24
CA LEU A 483 15.57 19.35 3.76
C LEU A 483 16.49 18.78 2.69
N GLY A 484 17.27 19.64 2.05
CA GLY A 484 18.37 19.23 1.16
C GLY A 484 17.95 18.87 -0.26
N SER A 485 16.89 19.47 -0.82
CA SER A 485 16.51 19.18 -2.20
C SER A 485 17.64 19.50 -3.19
N TYR A 486 17.96 18.61 -4.12
CA TYR A 486 19.22 18.63 -4.88
C TYR A 486 19.14 19.23 -6.29
N LYS A 487 17.94 19.54 -6.79
CA LYS A 487 17.73 20.25 -8.06
C LYS A 487 16.91 21.52 -7.85
N PHE A 488 15.70 21.40 -7.27
CA PHE A 488 14.81 22.53 -6.99
C PHE A 488 14.14 22.42 -5.61
N GLY A 489 13.81 23.55 -4.99
CA GLY A 489 12.98 23.58 -3.78
C GLY A 489 11.50 23.47 -4.15
N ILE A 490 11.02 24.48 -4.87
CA ILE A 490 9.70 24.51 -5.50
C ILE A 490 9.89 24.69 -7.00
N SER A 491 9.45 23.72 -7.79
CA SER A 491 9.33 23.82 -9.25
C SER A 491 7.87 23.92 -9.66
N VAL A 492 7.55 24.86 -10.54
CA VAL A 492 6.28 24.94 -11.26
C VAL A 492 6.58 25.18 -12.74
N GLU A 493 6.30 24.22 -13.61
CA GLU A 493 6.73 24.26 -15.02
C GLU A 493 5.61 23.82 -15.98
N GLN A 494 5.25 24.71 -16.91
CA GLN A 494 4.30 24.46 -18.01
C GLN A 494 4.99 24.10 -19.34
N ASN A 495 6.25 23.71 -19.30
CA ASN A 495 7.04 23.26 -20.47
C ASN A 495 7.52 21.80 -20.37
N TYR A 496 6.87 20.98 -19.54
CA TYR A 496 7.24 19.58 -19.36
C TYR A 496 6.93 18.73 -20.60
N THR A 497 7.70 17.66 -20.83
CA THR A 497 7.52 16.73 -21.95
C THR A 497 7.63 15.28 -21.47
N ASN A 498 6.84 14.37 -22.03
CA ASN A 498 6.91 12.94 -21.71
C ASN A 498 8.06 12.20 -22.44
N THR A 499 9.23 12.86 -22.56
CA THR A 499 10.41 12.38 -23.28
C THR A 499 11.60 12.21 -22.35
N LYS A 500 12.53 11.29 -22.67
CA LYS A 500 13.75 11.06 -21.88
C LYS A 500 14.61 12.32 -21.70
N SER A 501 14.48 13.28 -22.61
CA SER A 501 15.05 14.63 -22.50
C SER A 501 13.92 15.62 -22.21
N ALA A 502 13.53 15.74 -20.94
CA ALA A 502 12.56 16.74 -20.49
C ALA A 502 12.90 18.15 -21.03
N GLY A 503 11.85 18.89 -21.43
CA GLY A 503 11.86 20.07 -22.32
C GLY A 503 12.73 21.29 -21.96
N LYS A 504 14.05 21.11 -21.81
CA LYS A 504 15.02 22.22 -21.71
C LYS A 504 14.91 23.12 -22.93
N GLY A 505 14.56 24.39 -22.70
CA GLY A 505 14.32 25.38 -23.75
C GLY A 505 13.01 25.19 -24.52
N ALA A 506 12.12 24.30 -24.08
CA ALA A 506 10.77 24.24 -24.62
C ALA A 506 9.95 25.44 -24.13
N ILE A 507 9.13 26.00 -25.03
CA ILE A 507 8.25 27.13 -24.74
C ILE A 507 7.09 26.62 -23.88
N PRO A 508 6.79 27.23 -22.72
CA PRO A 508 5.66 26.81 -21.90
C PRO A 508 4.32 27.10 -22.60
N LEU A 509 3.39 26.16 -22.50
CA LEU A 509 2.06 26.25 -23.14
C LEU A 509 0.93 26.35 -22.13
N ASN A 510 -0.11 27.09 -22.50
CA ASN A 510 -1.35 27.24 -21.75
C ASN A 510 -2.45 26.27 -22.24
N ASN A 511 -2.08 25.03 -22.56
CA ASN A 511 -3.04 23.95 -22.84
C ASN A 511 -3.68 23.41 -21.55
N ILE A 512 -2.97 23.54 -20.42
CA ILE A 512 -3.41 23.13 -19.09
C ILE A 512 -3.13 24.31 -18.12
N PRO A 513 -4.09 25.23 -17.94
CA PRO A 513 -3.94 26.36 -17.02
C PRO A 513 -3.81 25.90 -15.56
N ILE A 514 -3.02 26.63 -14.76
CA ILE A 514 -2.80 26.39 -13.32
C ILE A 514 -3.42 27.54 -12.51
N THR A 515 -4.66 27.36 -12.07
CA THR A 515 -5.46 28.38 -11.38
C THR A 515 -5.63 28.04 -9.90
N GLY A 516 -5.27 28.96 -8.99
CA GLY A 516 -5.38 28.71 -7.55
C GLY A 516 -4.43 27.63 -7.04
N LEU A 517 -3.15 27.68 -7.44
CA LEU A 517 -2.07 26.94 -6.80
C LEU A 517 -1.59 27.72 -5.56
N ASN A 518 -2.13 27.35 -4.41
CA ASN A 518 -1.91 28.06 -3.15
C ASN A 518 -0.85 27.36 -2.31
N MET A 519 -0.04 28.14 -1.59
CA MET A 519 1.04 27.61 -0.74
C MET A 519 1.08 28.34 0.60
N TYR A 520 1.14 27.60 1.71
CA TYR A 520 1.10 28.18 3.05
C TYR A 520 2.13 27.53 3.99
N ASN A 521 2.99 28.32 4.63
CA ASN A 521 4.00 27.83 5.58
C ASN A 521 4.83 26.67 4.98
N ILE A 522 5.60 27.01 3.94
CA ILE A 522 6.50 26.09 3.24
C ILE A 522 7.93 26.49 3.59
N LYS A 523 8.65 25.62 4.30
CA LYS A 523 9.97 25.93 4.87
C LYS A 523 11.02 24.95 4.40
N GLY A 524 12.25 25.42 4.15
CA GLY A 524 13.33 24.47 3.90
C GLY A 524 14.64 25.02 3.37
N THR A 525 15.49 24.08 2.96
CA THR A 525 16.80 24.34 2.37
C THR A 525 17.04 23.46 1.15
N VAL A 526 17.68 24.00 0.12
CA VAL A 526 18.17 23.26 -1.05
C VAL A 526 19.70 23.13 -1.00
N GLN A 527 20.27 22.19 -1.75
CA GLN A 527 21.73 22.02 -1.85
C GLN A 527 22.38 23.16 -2.66
N ASN A 528 23.68 23.40 -2.50
CA ASN A 528 24.39 24.57 -3.06
C ASN A 528 24.23 24.78 -4.58
N LYS A 529 23.95 23.72 -5.36
CA LYS A 529 23.75 23.79 -6.83
C LYS A 529 22.28 23.87 -7.27
N ALA A 530 21.36 23.65 -6.34
CA ALA A 530 19.92 23.64 -6.56
C ALA A 530 19.35 25.06 -6.46
N GLN A 531 18.23 25.35 -7.13
CA GLN A 531 17.53 26.64 -7.02
C GLN A 531 16.42 26.55 -5.98
N PRO A 532 16.22 27.55 -5.10
CA PRO A 532 15.08 27.58 -4.19
C PRO A 532 13.75 27.54 -4.92
N TYR A 533 13.61 28.33 -6.00
CA TYR A 533 12.41 28.42 -6.83
C TYR A 533 12.74 28.34 -8.33
N TYR A 534 11.90 27.62 -9.07
CA TYR A 534 11.93 27.54 -10.53
C TYR A 534 10.49 27.62 -11.05
N ILE A 535 10.09 28.75 -11.64
CA ILE A 535 8.68 29.04 -11.98
C ILE A 535 8.59 29.42 -13.46
N VAL A 536 8.22 28.45 -14.30
CA VAL A 536 8.12 28.61 -15.76
C VAL A 536 6.66 28.47 -16.20
N CYS A 537 5.93 29.58 -16.07
CA CYS A 537 4.55 29.69 -16.49
C CYS A 537 4.46 30.14 -17.96
N ALA A 538 3.43 29.66 -18.66
CA ALA A 538 3.03 30.18 -19.96
C ALA A 538 2.37 31.55 -19.81
N GLN A 539 2.28 32.31 -20.90
CA GLN A 539 1.48 33.54 -20.90
C GLN A 539 0.01 33.19 -20.59
N ASP A 540 -0.57 33.90 -19.62
CA ASP A 540 -1.91 33.67 -19.07
C ASP A 540 -2.15 32.24 -18.54
N GLY A 541 -1.08 31.45 -18.32
CA GLY A 541 -1.15 30.03 -17.98
C GLY A 541 -1.13 29.69 -16.50
N CYS A 542 -0.78 30.65 -15.65
CA CYS A 542 -0.82 30.55 -14.20
C CYS A 542 -1.61 31.75 -13.67
N LEU A 543 -2.59 31.51 -12.79
CA LEU A 543 -3.59 32.51 -12.38
C LEU A 543 -3.98 32.35 -10.90
N ASP A 544 -4.29 33.45 -10.22
CA ASP A 544 -4.93 33.50 -8.89
C ASP A 544 -4.24 32.67 -7.79
N TRP A 545 -2.91 32.73 -7.69
CA TRP A 545 -2.14 32.05 -6.64
C TRP A 545 -2.06 32.86 -5.34
N ASP A 546 -2.33 32.21 -4.20
CA ASP A 546 -2.12 32.78 -2.86
C ASP A 546 -0.96 32.04 -2.14
N TRP A 547 0.16 32.74 -1.92
CA TRP A 547 1.39 32.19 -1.35
C TRP A 547 1.79 32.98 -0.11
N ASP A 548 1.70 32.38 1.08
CA ASP A 548 2.04 33.00 2.36
C ASP A 548 3.04 32.16 3.19
N ASP A 549 3.88 32.86 3.95
CA ASP A 549 4.93 32.31 4.81
C ASP A 549 5.87 31.30 4.11
N ILE A 550 6.21 31.55 2.85
CA ILE A 550 7.12 30.72 2.04
C ILE A 550 8.58 31.11 2.30
N SER A 551 9.43 30.13 2.62
CA SER A 551 10.85 30.38 2.91
C SER A 551 11.72 29.16 2.61
N VAL A 552 12.27 29.13 1.40
CA VAL A 552 13.22 28.11 0.94
C VAL A 552 14.57 28.77 0.71
N TYR A 553 15.63 28.28 1.37
CA TYR A 553 16.97 28.86 1.30
C TYR A 553 17.92 28.06 0.41
N GLY A 554 18.75 28.75 -0.36
CA GLY A 554 19.82 28.19 -1.20
C GLY A 554 20.79 29.26 -1.66
N GLU A 555 21.96 28.86 -2.14
CA GLU A 555 23.02 29.78 -2.60
C GLU A 555 22.82 30.26 -4.05
N LYS A 556 22.09 29.48 -4.87
CA LYS A 556 21.86 29.77 -6.28
C LYS A 556 20.61 30.64 -6.46
N GLU A 557 20.69 31.60 -7.36
CA GLU A 557 19.55 32.44 -7.76
C GLU A 557 18.39 31.60 -8.32
N SER A 558 17.17 31.99 -8.01
CA SER A 558 15.93 31.40 -8.53
C SER A 558 15.65 31.88 -9.95
N SER A 559 14.86 31.15 -10.75
CA SER A 559 14.53 31.55 -12.12
C SER A 559 13.02 31.52 -12.36
N CYS A 560 12.45 32.62 -12.87
CA CYS A 560 11.01 32.78 -13.03
C CYS A 560 10.64 33.45 -14.36
N VAL A 561 9.48 33.12 -14.93
CA VAL A 561 8.90 33.80 -16.11
C VAL A 561 7.37 33.81 -16.04
N ASN A 562 6.77 34.92 -16.48
CA ASN A 562 5.35 35.24 -16.34
C ASN A 562 4.93 35.29 -14.86
N LEU A 563 3.78 34.72 -14.47
CA LEU A 563 3.29 34.83 -13.09
C LEU A 563 4.23 34.13 -12.11
N HIS A 564 4.66 34.87 -11.08
CA HIS A 564 5.18 34.34 -9.83
C HIS A 564 4.78 35.28 -8.67
N PRO A 565 4.81 34.83 -7.41
CA PRO A 565 4.56 35.72 -6.26
C PRO A 565 5.62 36.81 -6.11
N ASP A 566 5.20 38.04 -5.80
CA ASP A 566 6.05 39.22 -5.59
C ASP A 566 7.10 39.03 -4.46
N ALA A 567 6.79 38.19 -3.47
CA ALA A 567 7.67 37.91 -2.34
C ALA A 567 8.90 37.04 -2.72
N ILE A 568 8.93 36.47 -3.93
CA ILE A 568 10.01 35.60 -4.40
C ILE A 568 10.94 36.39 -5.32
N SER A 569 12.22 36.48 -4.93
CA SER A 569 13.27 37.02 -5.77
C SER A 569 13.76 35.96 -6.77
N CYS A 570 13.58 36.24 -8.06
CA CYS A 570 14.11 35.44 -9.17
C CYS A 570 14.88 36.32 -10.17
N THR A 571 15.71 35.69 -10.99
CA THR A 571 16.10 36.24 -12.30
C THR A 571 15.08 35.85 -13.36
N ASP A 572 15.00 36.62 -14.44
CA ASP A 572 14.26 36.22 -15.64
C ASP A 572 14.75 34.84 -16.13
N TYR A 573 13.84 33.92 -16.37
CA TYR A 573 14.14 32.65 -17.02
C TYR A 573 14.40 32.88 -18.51
N VAL A 574 15.55 32.41 -18.99
CA VAL A 574 15.97 32.49 -20.40
C VAL A 574 15.74 31.12 -21.05
N LEU A 575 15.00 31.12 -22.17
CA LEU A 575 14.70 29.95 -23.00
C LEU A 575 15.96 29.32 -23.64
#